data_AF-A0A0D7KLN5-F1
#
_entry.id   AF-A0A0D7KLN5-F1
#
_cell.length_a   1.000
_cell.length_b   1.000
_cell.length_c   1.000
_cell.angle_alpha   90.00
_cell.angle_beta   90.00
_cell.angle_gamma   90.00
#
_symmetry.space_group_name_H-M   'P 1'
#
loop_
_entity.id
_entity.type
_entity.pdbx_description
1 polymer ?
#
loop_
_entity_poly.entity_id
_entity_poly.type
_entity_poly.pdbx_seq_one_letter_code
_entity_poly.pdbx_strand_id
1 'polypeptide(L)'
;MIHVYLDDYRRCPEGFVLARNAEECLLLLEHEQVGILSLDHDLGEDERTGTELVREMVIRGLYPHTAIYLHTSSMIGRKRMFEMLYTNKPEHVELSNGPMPESLLMQIRGNRV
;
A
#
# COMPACT_ATOMS: atom_id res chain seq x y z
N MET A 1 5.53 7.23 13.04
CA MET A 1 5.34 6.94 11.60
C MET A 1 5.33 5.43 11.43
N ILE A 2 4.28 4.89 10.82
CA ILE A 2 4.14 3.45 10.55
C ILE A 2 4.31 3.17 9.06
N HIS A 3 4.59 1.91 8.71
CA HIS A 3 4.51 1.43 7.34
C HIS A 3 3.39 0.42 7.23
N VAL A 4 2.59 0.48 6.17
CA VAL A 4 1.39 -0.34 6.02
C VAL A 4 1.57 -1.35 4.89
N TYR A 5 1.25 -2.61 5.16
CA TYR A 5 1.22 -3.70 4.20
C TYR A 5 -0.22 -4.21 4.10
N LEU A 6 -0.88 -3.95 2.98
CA LEU A 6 -2.24 -4.39 2.71
C LEU A 6 -2.22 -5.74 1.99
N ASP A 7 -2.65 -6.79 2.68
CA ASP A 7 -2.68 -8.16 2.15
C ASP A 7 -3.56 -9.06 3.03
N ASP A 8 -4.41 -9.86 2.41
CA ASP A 8 -5.30 -10.81 3.08
C ASP A 8 -4.60 -12.16 3.33
N TYR A 9 -3.60 -12.50 2.52
CA TYR A 9 -3.02 -13.84 2.46
C TYR A 9 -1.55 -13.91 2.89
N ARG A 10 -0.68 -13.05 2.36
CA ARG A 10 0.77 -13.12 2.58
C ARG A 10 1.12 -12.69 4.00
N ARG A 11 2.28 -13.18 4.45
CA ARG A 11 2.86 -12.77 5.73
C ARG A 11 3.31 -11.31 5.65
N CYS A 12 2.84 -10.50 6.61
CA CYS A 12 3.30 -9.13 6.76
C CYS A 12 4.82 -9.08 7.02
N PRO A 13 5.58 -8.28 6.26
CA PRO A 13 6.99 -8.04 6.55
C PRO A 13 7.19 -7.43 7.93
N GLU A 14 8.31 -7.75 8.57
CA GLU A 14 8.68 -7.16 9.86
C GLU A 14 8.92 -5.65 9.71
N GLY A 15 8.39 -4.87 10.66
CA GLY A 15 8.42 -3.40 10.63
C GLY A 15 7.24 -2.75 9.89
N PHE A 16 6.31 -3.56 9.38
CA PHE A 16 5.04 -3.10 8.83
C PHE A 16 3.88 -3.45 9.76
N VAL A 17 2.85 -2.61 9.71
CA VAL A 17 1.50 -2.86 10.23
C VAL A 17 0.69 -3.46 9.09
N LEU A 18 -0.07 -4.50 9.41
CA LEU A 18 -0.87 -5.24 8.45
C LEU A 18 -2.28 -4.68 8.41
N ALA A 19 -2.74 -4.33 7.20
CA ALA A 19 -4.15 -4.11 6.93
C ALA A 19 -4.67 -5.35 6.19
N ARG A 20 -5.74 -5.97 6.69
CA ARG A 20 -6.32 -7.17 6.09
C ARG A 20 -7.27 -6.89 4.95
N ASN A 21 -7.86 -5.71 4.95
CA ASN A 21 -8.77 -5.27 3.89
C ASN A 21 -8.68 -3.76 3.66
N ALA A 22 -9.47 -3.28 2.71
CA ALA A 22 -9.49 -1.87 2.32
C ALA A 22 -9.96 -0.97 3.46
N GLU A 23 -10.94 -1.39 4.26
CA GLU A 23 -11.46 -0.64 5.42
C GLU A 23 -10.35 -0.36 6.44
N GLU A 24 -9.64 -1.40 6.87
CA GLU A 24 -8.52 -1.24 7.81
C GLU A 24 -7.41 -0.34 7.24
N CYS A 25 -7.11 -0.48 5.95
CA CYS A 25 -6.11 0.33 5.28
C CYS A 25 -6.47 1.82 5.26
N LEU A 26 -7.73 2.14 4.94
CA LEU A 26 -8.23 3.52 4.98
C LEU A 26 -8.17 4.11 6.38
N LEU A 27 -8.60 3.36 7.40
CA LEU A 27 -8.52 3.80 8.80
C LEU A 27 -7.08 4.13 9.21
N LEU A 28 -6.11 3.31 8.83
CA LEU A 28 -4.70 3.59 9.09
C LEU A 28 -4.21 4.85 8.34
N LEU A 29 -4.59 5.03 7.08
CA LEU A 29 -4.22 6.22 6.30
C LEU A 29 -4.86 7.52 6.85
N GLU A 30 -6.02 7.43 7.49
CA GLU A 30 -6.72 8.57 8.08
C GLU A 30 -6.16 8.98 9.44
N HIS A 31 -5.81 8.00 10.26
CA HIS A 31 -5.52 8.22 11.67
C HIS A 31 -4.03 8.15 12.03
N GLU A 32 -3.21 7.57 11.16
CA GLU A 32 -1.79 7.39 11.40
C GLU A 32 -0.93 8.12 10.36
N GLN A 33 0.29 8.50 10.77
CA GLN A 33 1.30 8.95 9.83
C GLN A 33 1.92 7.74 9.12
N VAL A 34 1.36 7.39 7.96
CA VAL A 34 1.85 6.30 7.12
C VAL A 34 3.02 6.81 6.25
N GLY A 35 4.19 6.17 6.38
CA GLY A 35 5.38 6.48 5.57
C GLY A 35 5.41 5.71 4.26
N ILE A 36 5.29 4.39 4.33
CA ILE A 36 5.30 3.49 3.15
C ILE A 36 4.01 2.71 3.12
N LEU A 37 3.40 2.59 1.95
CA LEU A 37 2.22 1.78 1.71
C LEU A 37 2.53 0.73 0.64
N SER A 38 2.34 -0.54 0.96
CA SER A 38 2.47 -1.64 0.00
C SER A 38 1.09 -2.26 -0.22
N LEU A 39 0.67 -2.41 -1.47
CA LEU A 39 -0.70 -2.78 -1.85
C LEU A 39 -0.77 -4.11 -2.60
N ASP A 40 -1.63 -5.02 -2.11
CA ASP A 40 -2.21 -6.09 -2.93
C ASP A 40 -3.54 -5.64 -3.57
N HIS A 41 -3.88 -6.25 -4.70
CA HIS A 41 -5.14 -6.05 -5.39
C HIS A 41 -6.22 -7.03 -4.96
N ASP A 42 -5.85 -8.31 -4.84
CA ASP A 42 -6.78 -9.40 -4.59
C ASP A 42 -6.91 -9.55 -3.07
N LEU A 43 -8.07 -9.19 -2.49
CA LEU A 43 -8.26 -9.13 -1.02
C LEU A 43 -9.36 -10.09 -0.51
N GLY A 44 -9.79 -11.03 -1.36
CA GLY A 44 -10.89 -11.96 -1.06
C GLY A 44 -12.17 -11.66 -1.86
N GLU A 45 -13.11 -12.61 -1.89
CA GLU A 45 -14.31 -12.57 -2.74
C GLU A 45 -15.35 -11.51 -2.31
N ASP A 46 -15.45 -11.24 -1.00
CA ASP A 46 -16.41 -10.30 -0.41
C ASP A 46 -15.78 -8.96 0.01
N GLU A 47 -14.50 -8.77 -0.31
CA GLU A 47 -13.74 -7.58 0.07
C GLU A 47 -13.56 -6.63 -1.11
N ARG A 48 -13.47 -5.34 -0.80
CA ARG A 48 -13.12 -4.34 -1.81
C ARG A 48 -11.72 -4.63 -2.33
N THR A 49 -11.55 -4.61 -3.65
CA THR A 49 -10.25 -4.81 -4.28
C THR A 49 -9.29 -3.66 -3.97
N GLY A 50 -7.98 -3.91 -4.11
CA GLY A 50 -6.98 -2.84 -4.02
C GLY A 50 -7.21 -1.70 -5.03
N THR A 51 -7.86 -1.96 -6.17
CA THR A 51 -8.24 -0.89 -7.11
C THR A 51 -9.36 -0.01 -6.54
N GLU A 52 -10.33 -0.59 -5.84
CA GLU A 52 -11.39 0.17 -5.17
C GLU A 52 -10.84 0.98 -4.00
N LEU A 53 -9.92 0.42 -3.21
CA LEU A 53 -9.17 1.16 -2.20
C LEU A 53 -8.45 2.37 -2.82
N VAL A 54 -7.66 2.15 -3.88
CA VAL A 54 -6.91 3.24 -4.53
C VAL A 54 -7.86 4.32 -5.06
N ARG A 55 -9.05 3.96 -5.55
CA ARG A 55 -10.06 4.94 -5.97
C ARG A 55 -10.49 5.81 -4.81
N GLU A 56 -10.77 5.19 -3.67
CA GLU A 56 -11.19 5.91 -2.46
C GLU A 56 -10.07 6.80 -1.91
N MET A 57 -8.82 6.32 -1.92
CA MET A 57 -7.64 7.11 -1.58
C MET A 57 -7.54 8.38 -2.43
N VAL A 58 -7.73 8.26 -3.75
CA VAL A 58 -7.69 9.39 -4.68
C VAL A 58 -8.81 10.39 -4.40
N ILE A 59 -10.04 9.91 -4.19
CA ILE A 59 -11.20 10.78 -3.90
C ILE A 59 -10.98 11.57 -2.60
N ARG A 60 -10.38 10.94 -1.60
CA ARG A 60 -10.21 11.49 -0.25
C ARG A 60 -8.88 12.21 -0.03
N GLY A 61 -7.94 12.11 -0.98
CA GLY A 61 -6.59 12.65 -0.83
C GLY A 61 -5.73 11.93 0.20
N LEU A 62 -5.96 10.64 0.43
CA LEU A 62 -5.24 9.83 1.43
C LEU A 62 -4.02 9.15 0.80
N TYR A 63 -2.82 9.61 1.16
CA TYR A 63 -1.56 9.09 0.63
C TYR A 63 -0.52 8.89 1.73
N PRO A 64 0.39 7.90 1.58
CA PRO A 64 1.55 7.81 2.46
C PRO A 64 2.51 8.98 2.21
N HIS A 65 3.41 9.25 3.15
CA HIS A 65 4.35 10.36 3.09
C HIS A 65 5.56 10.10 2.18
N THR A 66 5.92 8.83 1.94
CA THR A 66 7.18 8.49 1.27
C THR A 66 6.95 7.72 -0.03
N ALA A 67 6.35 6.53 0.03
CA ALA A 67 6.32 5.66 -1.14
C ALA A 67 5.13 4.70 -1.17
N ILE A 68 4.71 4.34 -2.39
CA ILE A 68 3.74 3.29 -2.68
C ILE A 68 4.38 2.18 -3.51
N TYR A 69 4.18 0.92 -3.10
CA TYR A 69 4.60 -0.29 -3.81
C TYR A 69 3.41 -1.18 -4.14
N LEU A 70 3.47 -1.91 -5.26
CA LEU A 70 2.40 -2.78 -5.72
C LEU A 70 2.88 -4.24 -5.71
N HIS A 71 2.57 -4.98 -4.64
CA HIS A 71 3.03 -6.35 -4.43
C HIS A 71 2.01 -7.42 -4.87
N THR A 72 1.15 -7.07 -5.83
CA THR A 72 0.10 -7.95 -6.32
C THR A 72 0.54 -8.87 -7.47
N SER A 73 -0.03 -10.07 -7.51
CA SER A 73 0.02 -11.00 -8.65
C SER A 73 -0.96 -10.66 -9.77
N SER A 74 -2.02 -9.89 -9.49
CA SER A 74 -2.97 -9.47 -10.52
C SER A 74 -2.35 -8.42 -11.44
N MET A 75 -1.99 -8.84 -12.66
CA MET A 75 -1.41 -7.96 -13.68
C MET A 75 -2.36 -6.80 -14.05
N ILE A 76 -3.66 -7.11 -14.15
CA ILE A 76 -4.70 -6.12 -14.49
C ILE A 76 -4.93 -5.18 -13.31
N GLY A 77 -5.04 -5.73 -12.09
CA GLY A 77 -5.18 -4.95 -10.86
C GLY A 77 -4.01 -4.00 -10.65
N ARG A 78 -2.78 -4.50 -10.81
CA ARG A 78 -1.55 -3.69 -10.72
C ARG A 78 -1.57 -2.55 -11.71
N LYS A 79 -1.88 -2.81 -12.98
CA LYS A 79 -1.95 -1.78 -14.03
C LYS A 79 -2.94 -0.67 -13.66
N ARG A 80 -4.15 -1.04 -13.25
CA ARG A 80 -5.21 -0.07 -12.86
C ARG A 80 -4.79 0.78 -11.67
N MET A 81 -4.28 0.15 -10.61
CA MET A 81 -3.78 0.87 -9.44
C MET A 81 -2.65 1.82 -9.81
N PHE A 82 -1.67 1.34 -10.58
CA PHE A 82 -0.52 2.15 -10.99
C PHE A 82 -0.95 3.37 -11.82
N GLU A 83 -1.82 3.20 -12.82
CA GLU A 83 -2.30 4.31 -13.67
C GLU A 83 -3.02 5.39 -12.85
N MET A 84 -3.88 4.97 -11.92
CA MET A 84 -4.59 5.89 -11.03
C MET A 84 -3.65 6.61 -10.07
N LEU A 85 -2.74 5.89 -9.42
CA LEU A 85 -1.78 6.47 -8.49
C LEU A 85 -0.80 7.39 -9.21
N TYR A 86 -0.27 7.00 -10.37
CA TYR A 86 0.67 7.80 -11.15
C TYR A 86 0.06 9.17 -11.51
N THR A 87 -1.23 9.20 -11.83
CA THR A 87 -1.94 10.41 -12.21
C THR A 87 -2.26 11.33 -11.02
N ASN A 88 -2.51 10.78 -9.84
CA ASN A 88 -3.14 11.52 -8.73
C ASN A 88 -2.27 11.65 -7.47
N LYS A 89 -1.23 10.84 -7.30
CA LYS A 89 -0.37 10.91 -6.10
C LYS A 89 0.30 12.30 -6.01
N PRO A 90 0.60 12.79 -4.81
CA PRO A 90 1.46 13.95 -4.65
C PRO A 90 2.83 13.73 -5.32
N GLU A 91 3.45 14.80 -5.83
CA GLU A 91 4.73 14.71 -6.54
C GLU A 91 5.84 14.05 -5.70
N HIS A 92 5.87 14.35 -4.40
CA HIS A 92 6.87 13.86 -3.46
C HIS A 92 6.73 12.38 -3.10
N VAL A 93 5.58 11.75 -3.37
CA VAL A 93 5.36 10.34 -3.04
C VAL A 93 5.93 9.47 -4.16
N GLU A 94 6.88 8.59 -3.86
CA GLU A 94 7.41 7.66 -4.84
C GLU A 94 6.39 6.57 -5.18
N LEU A 95 6.41 6.07 -6.42
CA LEU A 95 5.50 5.00 -6.85
C LEU A 95 6.29 3.93 -7.63
N SER A 96 6.23 2.69 -7.15
CA SER A 96 6.84 1.53 -7.79
C SER A 96 5.78 0.60 -8.37
N ASN A 97 5.99 0.18 -9.62
CA ASN A 97 5.14 -0.81 -10.30
C ASN A 97 5.52 -2.27 -9.94
N GLY A 98 5.84 -2.51 -8.67
CA GLY A 98 6.32 -3.79 -8.20
C GLY A 98 6.46 -3.83 -6.67
N PRO A 99 6.80 -5.00 -6.11
CA PRO A 99 6.98 -5.17 -4.68
C PRO A 99 8.17 -4.36 -4.16
N MET A 100 8.23 -4.21 -2.85
CA MET A 100 9.37 -3.60 -2.18
C MET A 100 10.65 -4.41 -2.44
N PRO A 101 11.77 -3.77 -2.78
CA PRO A 101 13.05 -4.46 -2.92
C PRO A 101 13.52 -5.01 -1.57
N GLU A 102 14.27 -6.11 -1.60
CA GLU A 102 14.76 -6.76 -0.38
C GLU A 102 15.62 -5.84 0.50
N SER A 103 16.43 -4.96 -0.11
CA SER A 103 17.23 -3.96 0.60
C SER A 103 16.39 -3.03 1.47
N LEU A 104 15.22 -2.61 0.98
CA LEU A 104 14.29 -1.78 1.74
C LEU A 104 13.69 -2.56 2.92
N LEU A 105 13.31 -3.81 2.69
CA LEU A 105 12.79 -4.68 3.76
C LEU A 105 13.86 -4.87 4.85
N MET A 106 15.12 -5.12 4.48
CA MET A 106 16.23 -5.25 5.44
C MET A 106 16.46 -3.95 6.23
N GLN A 107 16.42 -2.80 5.55
CA GLN A 107 16.58 -1.49 6.20
C GLN A 107 15.48 -1.23 7.24
N ILE A 108 14.21 -1.49 6.89
CA ILE A 108 13.07 -1.28 7.79
C ILE A 108 13.17 -2.20 9.01
N ARG A 109 13.60 -3.45 8.83
CA ARG A 109 13.82 -4.41 9.93
C ARG A 109 14.93 -3.95 10.88
N GLY A 110 16.03 -3.41 10.35
CA GLY A 110 17.18 -2.94 11.13
C GLY A 110 16.94 -1.65 11.92
N ASN A 111 15.93 -0.85 11.53
CA ASN A 111 15.61 0.43 12.17
C ASN A 111 14.69 0.31 13.41
N ARG A 112 14.49 -0.91 13.93
CA ARG A 112 13.81 -1.10 15.23
C ARG A 112 14.72 -0.60 16.35
N VAL A 113 14.32 0.51 16.98
CA VAL A 113 14.86 0.98 18.27
C VAL A 113 14.44 0.02 19.38
#